data_AF-A0A534R0D3-F1
#
_entry.id   AF-A0A534R0D3-F1
#
_cell.length_a   1.000
_cell.length_b   1.000
_cell.length_c   1.000
_cell.angle_alpha   90.00
_cell.angle_beta   90.00
_cell.angle_gamma   90.00
#
_symmetry.space_group_name_H-M   'P 1'
#
loop_
_entity.id
_entity.type
_entity.pdbx_description
1 polymer ?
#
loop_
_entity_poly.entity_id
_entity_poly.type
_entity_poly.pdbx_seq_one_letter_code
_entity_poly.pdbx_strand_id
1 'polypeptide(L)'
;MRIPDAVRARVLAYSRRQRAAGYSWARIAHRVGLSVGSLKNWSRTPPPARRLVPVAVTAAPEVGTAALVVVSPGGYRVEGLDLASATALLRALG
;
A
#
# COMPACT_ATOMS: atom_id res chain seq x y z
N MET A 1 -13.28 1.44 17.21
CA MET A 1 -14.33 2.47 17.35
C MET A 1 -14.52 3.19 16.02
N ARG A 2 -15.74 3.21 15.46
CA ARG A 2 -16.02 3.86 14.17
C ARG A 2 -16.39 5.32 14.38
N ILE A 3 -15.73 6.24 13.68
CA ILE A 3 -16.03 7.67 13.75
C ILE A 3 -17.24 7.95 12.82
N PRO A 4 -18.28 8.67 13.27
CA PRO A 4 -19.42 9.00 12.43
C PRO A 4 -19.02 9.82 11.19
N ASP A 5 -19.64 9.54 10.04
CA ASP A 5 -19.27 10.18 8.77
C ASP A 5 -19.48 11.69 8.78
N ALA A 6 -20.51 12.18 9.50
CA ALA A 6 -20.76 13.61 9.69
C ALA A 6 -19.59 14.31 10.41
N VAL A 7 -18.99 13.67 11.41
CA VAL A 7 -17.83 14.20 12.13
C VAL A 7 -16.61 14.22 11.20
N ARG A 8 -16.38 13.12 10.48
CA ARG A 8 -15.30 13.04 9.48
C ARG A 8 -15.43 14.13 8.41
N ALA A 9 -16.63 14.37 7.89
CA ALA A 9 -16.89 15.41 6.91
C ALA A 9 -16.58 16.82 7.43
N ARG A 10 -16.98 17.13 8.68
CA ARG A 10 -16.66 18.41 9.34
C ARG A 10 -15.16 18.60 9.52
N VAL A 11 -14.45 17.57 9.97
CA VAL A 11 -12.98 17.59 10.12
C VAL A 11 -12.30 17.83 8.77
N LEU A 12 -12.75 17.19 7.70
CA LEU A 12 -12.19 17.38 6.35
C LEU A 12 -12.45 18.78 5.80
N ALA A 13 -13.67 19.32 5.97
CA ALA A 13 -14.00 20.67 5.56
C ALA A 13 -13.13 21.72 6.29
N TYR A 14 -12.97 21.56 7.60
CA TYR A 14 -12.07 22.38 8.41
C TYR A 14 -10.61 22.28 7.93
N SER A 15 -10.12 21.05 7.72
CA SER A 15 -8.73 20.79 7.32
C SER A 15 -8.40 21.41 5.97
N ARG A 16 -9.33 21.35 5.00
CA ARG A 16 -9.17 22.00 3.69
C ARG A 16 -8.99 23.51 3.81
N ARG A 17 -9.83 24.18 4.63
CA ARG A 17 -9.69 25.63 4.87
C ARG A 17 -8.37 25.98 5.53
N GLN A 18 -7.93 25.20 6.52
CA GLN A 18 -6.64 25.46 7.18
C GLN A 18 -5.45 25.21 6.26
N ARG A 19 -5.51 24.19 5.38
CA ARG A 19 -4.49 23.94 4.36
C ARG A 19 -4.40 25.08 3.35
N ALA A 20 -5.55 25.61 2.90
CA ALA A 20 -5.59 26.78 2.03
C ALA A 20 -5.00 28.03 2.72
N ALA A 21 -5.17 28.16 4.03
CA ALA A 21 -4.55 29.22 4.83
C ALA A 21 -3.07 28.97 5.20
N GLY A 22 -2.42 27.94 4.62
CA GLY A 22 -0.99 27.69 4.78
C GLY A 22 -0.57 26.86 6.01
N TYR A 23 -1.50 26.40 6.85
CA TYR A 23 -1.15 25.63 8.04
C TYR A 23 -0.62 24.22 7.71
N SER A 24 0.37 23.77 8.48
CA SER A 24 0.95 22.42 8.34
C SER A 24 -0.03 21.33 8.79
N TRP A 25 0.12 20.12 8.22
CA TRP A 25 -0.68 18.97 8.62
C TRP A 25 -0.53 18.62 10.11
N ALA A 26 0.67 18.75 10.67
CA ALA A 26 0.93 18.51 12.08
C ALA A 26 0.08 19.43 12.98
N ARG A 27 0.04 20.72 12.66
CA ARG A 27 -0.72 21.70 13.42
C ARG A 27 -2.23 21.47 13.34
N ILE A 28 -2.73 21.08 12.16
CA ILE A 28 -4.16 20.79 11.96
C ILE A 28 -4.53 19.52 12.74
N ALA A 29 -3.73 18.45 12.62
CA ALA A 29 -3.94 17.17 13.28
C ALA A 29 -3.98 17.31 14.81
N HIS A 30 -3.02 18.04 15.39
CA HIS A 30 -3.00 18.36 16.82
C HIS A 30 -4.29 19.06 17.27
N ARG A 31 -4.77 20.05 16.51
CA ARG A 31 -5.97 20.82 16.87
C ARG A 31 -7.27 20.02 16.80
N VAL A 32 -7.35 19.01 15.94
CA VAL A 32 -8.54 18.14 15.81
C VAL A 32 -8.42 16.84 16.61
N GLY A 33 -7.33 16.64 17.35
CA GLY A 33 -7.10 15.43 18.16
C GLY A 33 -6.89 14.16 17.32
N LEU A 34 -6.34 14.28 16.11
CA LEU A 34 -6.06 13.14 15.23
C LEU A 34 -4.56 13.00 14.97
N SER A 35 -4.14 11.80 14.58
CA SER A 35 -2.80 11.60 14.03
C SER A 35 -2.66 12.27 12.65
N VAL A 36 -1.44 12.68 12.31
CA VAL A 36 -1.13 13.25 10.99
C VAL A 36 -1.44 12.24 9.87
N GLY A 37 -1.13 10.96 10.10
CA GLY A 37 -1.40 9.88 9.15
C GLY A 37 -2.89 9.70 8.89
N SER A 38 -3.71 9.61 9.94
CA SER A 38 -5.17 9.49 9.83
C SER A 38 -5.77 10.65 9.05
N LEU A 39 -5.34 11.88 9.36
CA LEU A 39 -5.87 13.08 8.69
C LEU A 39 -5.49 13.14 7.21
N LYS A 40 -4.24 12.80 6.87
CA LYS A 40 -3.78 12.72 5.47
C LYS A 40 -4.51 11.63 4.70
N ASN A 41 -4.68 10.44 5.30
CA ASN A 41 -5.40 9.33 4.67
C ASN A 41 -6.84 9.72 4.39
N TRP A 42 -7.53 10.32 5.37
CA TRP A 42 -8.90 10.80 5.16
C TRP A 42 -8.99 11.88 4.07
N SER A 43 -8.00 12.77 3.99
CA SER A 43 -7.97 13.84 2.99
C SER A 43 -7.71 13.33 1.57
N ARG A 44 -6.99 12.21 1.44
CA ARG A 44 -6.71 11.53 0.16
C ARG A 44 -7.78 10.54 -0.25
N THR A 45 -8.63 10.09 0.68
CA THR A 45 -9.68 9.12 0.36
C THR A 45 -10.70 9.80 -0.57
N PRO A 46 -10.85 9.34 -1.82
CA PRO A 46 -11.90 9.86 -2.68
C PRO A 46 -13.27 9.59 -2.06
N PRO A 47 -14.28 10.43 -2.35
CA PRO A 47 -15.65 10.13 -1.91
C PRO A 47 -16.05 8.74 -2.43
N PRO A 48 -16.86 7.99 -1.65
CA PRO A 48 -17.33 6.69 -2.09
C PRO A 48 -18.01 6.82 -3.46
N ALA A 49 -17.63 5.95 -4.39
CA ALA A 49 -18.21 5.94 -5.72
C ALA A 49 -19.73 5.72 -5.60
N ARG A 50 -20.51 6.60 -6.21
CA ARG A 50 -22.00 6.51 -6.19
C ARG A 50 -22.55 5.53 -7.23
N ARG A 51 -21.70 5.06 -8.14
CA ARG A 51 -22.04 4.13 -9.22
C ARG A 51 -20.81 3.27 -9.51
N LEU A 52 -21.03 2.01 -9.85
CA LEU A 52 -19.98 1.16 -10.40
C LEU A 52 -19.53 1.73 -11.74
N VAL A 53 -18.21 1.93 -11.88
CA VAL A 53 -17.58 2.34 -13.13
C VAL A 53 -16.96 1.11 -13.75
N PRO A 54 -17.11 0.87 -15.07
CA PRO A 54 -16.40 -0.21 -15.75
C PRO A 54 -14.90 -0.08 -15.50
N VAL A 55 -14.28 -1.12 -14.93
CA VAL A 55 -12.83 -1.19 -14.76
C VAL A 55 -12.30 -2.05 -15.89
N ALA A 56 -11.42 -1.47 -16.71
CA ALA A 56 -10.67 -2.25 -17.68
C ALA A 56 -9.72 -3.17 -16.91
N VAL A 57 -10.03 -4.47 -16.89
CA VAL A 57 -9.10 -5.49 -16.40
C VAL A 57 -8.08 -5.67 -17.50
N THR A 58 -6.94 -4.99 -17.37
CA THR A 58 -5.78 -5.35 -18.18
C THR A 58 -5.22 -6.64 -17.59
N ALA A 59 -4.79 -7.57 -18.43
CA ALA A 59 -3.88 -8.59 -17.93
C ALA A 59 -2.74 -7.85 -17.23
N ALA A 60 -2.41 -8.26 -15.99
CA ALA A 60 -1.16 -7.82 -15.41
C ALA A 60 -0.06 -8.17 -16.42
N PRO A 61 0.98 -7.35 -16.61
CA PRO A 61 2.13 -7.80 -17.36
C PRO A 61 2.51 -9.16 -16.77
N GLU A 62 2.58 -10.18 -17.62
CA GLU A 62 3.15 -11.47 -17.27
C GLU A 62 4.49 -11.14 -16.62
N VAL A 63 4.53 -11.16 -15.28
CA VAL A 63 5.78 -11.07 -14.55
C VAL A 63 6.46 -12.35 -14.95
N GLY A 64 7.35 -12.25 -15.95
CA GLY A 64 7.86 -13.38 -16.70
C GLY A 64 8.15 -14.52 -15.75
N THR A 65 7.56 -15.69 -16.04
CA THR A 65 7.73 -16.97 -15.35
C THR A 65 8.62 -16.85 -14.12
N ALA A 66 7.99 -16.75 -12.94
CA ALA A 66 8.68 -16.59 -11.67
C ALA A 66 9.99 -17.39 -11.68
N ALA A 67 11.12 -16.69 -11.57
CA ALA A 67 12.43 -17.31 -11.64
C ALA A 67 12.49 -18.46 -10.62
N LEU A 68 13.08 -19.59 -11.00
CA LEU A 68 13.13 -20.79 -10.17
C LEU A 68 13.61 -20.42 -8.76
N VAL A 69 12.79 -20.74 -7.76
CA VAL A 69 13.14 -20.57 -6.34
C VAL A 69 13.26 -21.94 -5.70
N VAL A 70 14.42 -22.23 -5.11
CA VAL A 70 14.65 -23.46 -4.33
C VAL A 70 14.97 -23.10 -2.89
N VAL A 71 14.30 -23.77 -1.95
CA VAL A 71 14.64 -23.72 -0.53
C VAL A 71 15.26 -25.06 -0.13
N SER A 72 16.52 -25.05 0.29
CA SER A 72 17.20 -26.28 0.72
C SER A 72 16.85 -26.64 2.17
N PRO A 73 16.99 -27.93 2.57
CA PRO A 73 16.84 -28.35 3.97
C PRO A 73 17.77 -27.61 4.94
N GLY A 74 18.93 -27.12 4.46
CA GLY A 74 19.87 -26.30 5.23
C GLY A 74 19.46 -24.83 5.40
N GLY A 75 18.31 -24.42 4.86
CA GLY A 75 17.77 -23.06 5.00
C GLY A 75 18.22 -22.07 3.93
N TYR A 76 18.89 -22.52 2.85
CA TYR A 76 19.30 -21.65 1.76
C TYR A 76 18.16 -21.41 0.79
N ARG A 77 17.94 -20.14 0.42
CA ARG A 77 17.01 -19.74 -0.64
C ARG A 77 17.81 -19.34 -1.88
N VAL A 78 17.62 -20.09 -2.96
CA VAL A 78 18.27 -19.91 -4.27
C VAL A 78 17.22 -19.37 -5.23
N GLU A 79 17.54 -18.28 -5.93
CA GLU A 79 16.65 -17.64 -6.90
C GLU A 79 17.41 -17.36 -8.20
N GLY A 80 16.69 -17.19 -9.32
CA GLY A 80 17.27 -16.64 -10.55
C GLY A 80 18.16 -17.60 -11.34
N LEU A 81 18.35 -18.83 -10.88
CA LEU A 81 19.09 -19.87 -11.61
C LEU A 81 18.14 -20.70 -12.48
N ASP A 82 18.64 -21.21 -13.60
CA ASP A 82 17.95 -22.29 -14.29
C ASP A 82 18.01 -23.60 -13.46
N LEU A 83 17.19 -24.57 -13.84
CA LEU A 83 17.08 -25.85 -13.13
C LEU A 83 18.41 -26.62 -13.07
N ALA A 84 19.21 -26.59 -14.13
CA ALA A 84 20.49 -27.31 -14.16
C ALA A 84 21.50 -26.66 -13.21
N SER A 85 21.59 -25.33 -13.24
CA SER A 85 22.43 -24.53 -12.35
C SER A 85 22.03 -24.70 -10.88
N ALA A 86 20.73 -24.67 -10.58
CA ALA A 86 20.22 -24.91 -9.23
C ALA A 86 20.54 -26.34 -8.74
N THR A 87 20.36 -27.34 -9.59
CA THR A 87 20.66 -28.75 -9.24
C THR A 87 22.15 -28.96 -8.97
N ALA A 88 23.03 -28.37 -9.79
CA ALA A 88 24.48 -28.45 -9.59
C ALA A 88 24.91 -27.80 -8.27
N LEU A 89 24.35 -26.62 -7.96
CA LEU A 89 24.62 -25.92 -6.71
C LEU A 89 24.16 -26.73 -5.49
N LEU A 90 22.96 -27.32 -5.52
CA LEU A 90 22.46 -28.12 -4.40
C LEU A 90 23.33 -29.36 -4.15
N ARG A 91 23.75 -30.07 -5.20
CA ARG A 91 24.65 -31.24 -5.06
C ARG A 91 26.02 -30.87 -4.49
N ALA A 92 26.50 -29.65 -4.75
CA ALA A 92 27.75 -29.17 -4.17
C ALA A 92 27.60 -28.82 -2.67
N LEU A 93 26.38 -28.50 -2.24
CA LEU A 93 26.07 -28.12 -0.86
C LEU A 93 25.66 -29.32 0.02
N GLY A 94 25.19 -30.44 -0.55
CA GLY A 94 24.92 -31.69 0.18
C GLY A 94 23.67 -32.41 -0.28
#